data_AF-A0A9R0U355-F1
#
_entry.id   AF-A0A9R0U355-F1
#
_cell.length_a   1.000
_cell.length_b   1.000
_cell.length_c   1.000
_cell.angle_alpha   90.00
_cell.angle_beta   90.00
_cell.angle_gamma   90.00
#
_symmetry.space_group_name_H-M   'P 1'
#
loop_
_entity.id
_entity.type
_entity.pdbx_description
1 polymer ?
#
loop_
_entity_poly.entity_id
_entity_poly.type
_entity_poly.pdbx_seq_one_letter_code
_entity_poly.pdbx_strand_id
1 'polypeptide(L)'
;MSVAIVWLYAFFLTVGGAYKNAAPKTQFHCRTDRSGLVGGAPWITVPYPFQWGAPTFDAGECFAMMAAAFVALVESTGAFIAVSRYASATPCPPSVMSRGIGWQGVGILLAGLFGTANGCSVSVENAGLLGLTRVGSRRVVQISAGFMLFFSILGKFGAVFASIPGPIIAAIYCLLFAYVGSMAGVGFLQFCNLNSFRTKFILGFSLFMGISVPQYFNEYTSVAGFGPVHTHARWFNDMINVVFSSKAFVGGATALLLDSTLHRHDSTARKDRGHHFWDRFRSFKTDPRSEEFYSLPFNLNKFFPSF
;
A
#
# COMPACT_ATOMS: atom_id res chain seq x y z
N MET A 1 16.70 -16.28 2.71
CA MET A 1 17.26 -17.63 2.42
C MET A 1 16.42 -18.37 1.38
N SER A 2 15.12 -18.62 1.61
CA SER A 2 14.24 -19.34 0.65
C SER A 2 14.18 -18.71 -0.75
N VAL A 3 14.04 -17.38 -0.85
CA VAL A 3 13.95 -16.65 -2.14
C VAL A 3 15.21 -16.83 -2.99
N ALA A 4 16.39 -16.75 -2.37
CA ALA A 4 17.66 -16.94 -3.07
C ALA A 4 17.82 -18.39 -3.56
N ILE A 5 17.39 -19.37 -2.77
CA ILE A 5 17.43 -20.79 -3.14
C ILE A 5 16.47 -21.07 -4.31
N VAL A 6 15.24 -20.53 -4.27
CA VAL A 6 14.25 -20.72 -5.34
C VAL A 6 14.67 -19.99 -6.62
N TRP A 7 15.27 -18.80 -6.51
CA TRP A 7 15.82 -18.10 -7.66
C TRP A 7 17.01 -18.85 -8.27
N LEU A 8 17.94 -19.36 -7.46
CA LEU A 8 19.05 -20.19 -7.92
C LEU A 8 18.53 -21.48 -8.58
N TYR A 9 17.51 -22.11 -8.01
CA TYR A 9 16.87 -23.29 -8.60
C TYR A 9 16.23 -22.97 -9.95
N ALA A 10 15.48 -21.86 -10.05
CA ALA A 10 14.90 -21.39 -11.31
C ALA A 10 15.98 -21.03 -12.35
N PHE A 11 17.10 -20.47 -11.90
CA PHE A 11 18.26 -20.17 -12.74
C PHE A 11 18.91 -21.45 -13.29
N PHE A 12 19.15 -22.45 -12.44
CA PHE A 12 19.69 -23.74 -12.87
C PHE A 12 18.75 -24.47 -13.83
N LEU A 13 17.43 -24.44 -13.60
CA LEU A 13 16.45 -25.02 -14.53
C LEU A 13 16.36 -24.26 -15.86
N THR A 14 16.57 -22.94 -15.83
CA THR A 14 16.63 -22.09 -17.03
C THR A 14 17.88 -22.40 -17.86
N VAL A 15 19.05 -22.47 -17.23
CA VAL A 15 20.33 -22.81 -17.88
C VAL A 15 20.33 -24.26 -18.37
N GLY A 16 19.75 -25.18 -17.59
CA GLY A 16 19.58 -26.60 -17.93
C GLY A 16 18.62 -26.87 -19.09
N GLY A 17 17.99 -25.83 -19.65
CA GLY A 17 17.16 -25.94 -20.85
C GLY A 17 15.78 -26.59 -20.63
N ALA A 18 15.38 -26.82 -19.38
CA ALA A 18 14.10 -27.46 -19.03
C ALA A 18 12.88 -26.70 -19.58
N TYR A 19 13.02 -25.39 -19.78
CA TYR A 19 11.96 -24.54 -20.31
C TYR A 19 12.04 -24.28 -21.83
N LYS A 20 13.02 -24.83 -22.56
CA LYS A 20 13.19 -24.57 -24.01
C LYS A 20 12.01 -25.07 -24.87
N ASN A 21 11.37 -26.16 -24.46
CA ASN A 21 10.24 -26.78 -25.18
C ASN A 21 8.89 -26.62 -24.45
N ALA A 22 8.82 -25.79 -23.40
CA ALA A 22 7.60 -25.55 -22.63
C ALA A 22 6.72 -24.49 -23.31
N ALA A 23 5.41 -24.49 -23.00
CA ALA A 23 4.47 -23.50 -23.51
C ALA A 23 4.93 -22.05 -23.22
N PRO A 24 4.63 -21.08 -24.10
CA PRO A 24 5.12 -19.70 -23.97
C PRO A 24 4.73 -19.05 -22.64
N LYS A 25 3.54 -19.35 -22.10
CA LYS A 25 3.13 -18.89 -20.75
C LYS A 25 4.10 -19.38 -19.66
N THR A 26 4.51 -20.64 -19.70
CA THR A 26 5.47 -21.23 -18.76
C THR A 26 6.86 -20.62 -18.94
N GLN A 27 7.26 -20.34 -20.19
CA GLN A 27 8.51 -19.63 -20.47
C GLN A 27 8.48 -18.19 -19.93
N PHE A 28 7.36 -17.47 -20.03
CA PHE A 28 7.25 -16.10 -19.51
C PHE A 28 7.23 -16.00 -17.99
N HIS A 29 6.67 -17.00 -17.29
CA HIS A 29 6.50 -16.94 -15.84
C HIS A 29 7.61 -17.64 -15.05
N CYS A 30 8.27 -18.65 -15.61
CA CYS A 30 9.22 -19.49 -14.87
C CYS A 30 10.70 -19.26 -15.25
N ARG A 31 10.96 -18.62 -16.39
CA ARG A 31 12.31 -18.47 -16.95
C ARG A 31 12.99 -17.21 -16.43
N THR A 32 14.23 -17.34 -15.96
CA THR A 32 15.02 -16.24 -15.36
C THR A 32 15.88 -15.46 -16.38
N ASP A 33 15.98 -15.92 -17.63
CA ASP A 33 16.84 -15.30 -18.66
C ASP A 33 16.04 -14.45 -19.67
N ARG A 34 14.92 -13.86 -19.21
CA ARG A 34 13.99 -13.07 -20.01
C ARG A 34 14.76 -12.16 -20.98
N SER A 35 14.80 -12.56 -22.26
CA SER A 35 15.35 -11.85 -23.42
C SER A 35 16.66 -11.06 -23.18
N GLY A 36 17.67 -11.61 -22.50
CA GLY A 36 18.99 -10.97 -22.41
C GLY A 36 19.02 -9.62 -21.67
N LEU A 37 18.03 -9.32 -20.82
CA LEU A 37 17.93 -8.06 -20.06
C LEU A 37 19.22 -7.72 -19.30
N VAL A 38 19.89 -8.73 -18.73
CA VAL A 38 21.14 -8.55 -17.96
C VAL A 38 22.33 -8.23 -18.89
N GLY A 39 22.31 -8.73 -20.13
CA GLY A 39 23.34 -8.48 -21.14
C GLY A 39 23.17 -7.12 -21.84
N GLY A 40 21.91 -6.70 -22.07
CA GLY A 40 21.58 -5.43 -22.71
C GLY A 40 21.47 -4.23 -21.75
N ALA A 41 21.43 -4.46 -20.43
CA ALA A 41 21.32 -3.38 -19.46
C ALA A 41 22.67 -2.64 -19.28
N PRO A 42 22.67 -1.30 -19.38
CA PRO A 42 23.86 -0.51 -19.06
C PRO A 42 24.22 -0.65 -17.58
N TRP A 43 25.52 -0.58 -17.28
CA TRP A 43 26.03 -0.70 -15.91
C TRP A 43 25.55 0.44 -15.02
N ILE A 44 25.43 1.65 -15.58
CA ILE A 44 24.98 2.86 -14.89
C ILE A 44 23.81 3.44 -15.69
N THR A 45 22.66 3.60 -15.05
CA THR A 45 21.47 4.25 -15.61
C THR A 45 20.97 5.26 -14.60
N VAL A 46 21.02 6.55 -14.93
CA VAL A 46 20.49 7.60 -14.06
C VAL A 46 19.10 7.99 -14.58
N PRO A 47 18.02 7.80 -13.79
CA PRO A 47 16.70 8.26 -14.21
C PRO A 47 16.70 9.79 -14.26
N TYR A 48 16.31 10.34 -15.39
CA TYR A 48 16.17 11.79 -15.57
C TYR A 48 14.68 12.17 -15.50
N PRO A 49 14.35 13.35 -14.95
CA PRO A 49 12.98 13.83 -14.93
C PRO A 49 12.47 13.95 -16.38
N PHE A 50 11.20 13.60 -16.60
CA PHE A 50 10.55 13.61 -17.92
C PHE A 50 11.12 12.63 -18.96
N GLN A 51 11.66 11.47 -18.54
CA GLN A 51 12.20 10.49 -19.51
C GLN A 51 11.18 9.95 -20.52
N TRP A 52 9.89 10.06 -20.22
CA TRP A 52 8.80 9.56 -21.06
C TRP A 52 8.13 10.66 -21.90
N GLY A 53 8.64 11.89 -21.85
CA GLY A 53 8.09 13.04 -22.57
C GLY A 53 7.57 14.14 -21.64
N ALA A 54 7.14 15.25 -22.26
CA ALA A 54 6.55 16.38 -21.55
C ALA A 54 5.16 16.01 -20.99
N PRO A 55 4.77 16.55 -19.82
CA PRO A 55 3.48 16.23 -19.22
C PRO A 55 2.34 16.77 -20.10
N THR A 56 1.47 15.87 -20.56
CA THR A 56 0.23 16.22 -21.24
C THR A 56 -0.91 16.24 -20.24
N PHE A 57 -1.80 17.23 -20.34
CA PHE A 57 -2.94 17.35 -19.45
C PHE A 57 -4.22 16.87 -20.16
N ASP A 58 -4.68 15.67 -19.82
CA ASP A 58 -6.04 15.23 -20.09
C ASP A 58 -6.85 15.30 -18.79
N ALA A 59 -7.92 16.09 -18.80
CA ALA A 59 -8.78 16.26 -17.64
C ALA A 59 -9.38 14.94 -17.14
N GLY A 60 -9.74 14.02 -18.05
CA GLY A 60 -10.32 12.72 -17.68
C GLY A 60 -9.35 11.86 -16.87
N GLU A 61 -8.13 11.70 -17.38
CA GLU A 61 -7.06 10.93 -16.71
C GLU A 61 -6.63 11.60 -15.39
N CYS A 62 -6.59 12.93 -15.36
CA CYS A 62 -6.26 13.69 -14.16
C CYS A 62 -7.27 13.43 -13.02
N PHE A 63 -8.58 13.44 -13.31
CA PHE A 63 -9.59 13.12 -12.28
C PHE A 63 -9.54 11.66 -11.84
N ALA A 64 -9.27 10.73 -12.76
CA ALA A 64 -9.07 9.31 -12.41
C ALA A 64 -7.86 9.13 -11.46
N MET A 65 -6.75 9.80 -11.75
CA MET A 65 -5.55 9.78 -10.90
C MET A 65 -5.76 10.48 -9.56
N MET A 66 -6.54 11.57 -9.51
CA MET A 66 -6.94 12.20 -8.24
C MET A 66 -7.76 11.24 -7.37
N ALA A 67 -8.67 10.47 -7.98
CA ALA A 67 -9.47 9.47 -7.27
C ALA A 67 -8.61 8.31 -6.75
N ALA A 68 -7.66 7.83 -7.56
CA ALA A 68 -6.69 6.83 -7.16
C ALA A 68 -5.82 7.31 -5.99
N ALA A 69 -5.34 8.56 -6.05
CA ALA A 69 -4.58 9.18 -4.97
C ALA A 69 -5.42 9.29 -3.69
N PHE A 70 -6.68 9.69 -3.79
CA PHE A 70 -7.59 9.74 -2.64
C PHE A 70 -7.78 8.37 -1.98
N VAL A 71 -8.01 7.32 -2.78
CA VAL A 71 -8.07 5.94 -2.29
C VAL A 71 -6.78 5.55 -1.57
N ALA A 72 -5.63 5.84 -2.17
CA ALA A 72 -4.32 5.55 -1.58
C ALA A 72 -4.09 6.31 -0.26
N LEU A 73 -4.61 7.54 -0.12
CA LEU A 73 -4.56 8.31 1.13
C LEU A 73 -5.38 7.67 2.25
N VAL A 74 -6.58 7.17 1.93
CA VAL A 74 -7.42 6.45 2.90
C VAL A 74 -6.72 5.17 3.37
N GLU A 75 -6.14 4.40 2.44
CA GLU A 75 -5.37 3.20 2.76
C GLU A 75 -4.13 3.52 3.61
N SER A 76 -3.38 4.56 3.22
CA SER A 76 -2.17 5.01 3.91
C SER A 76 -2.46 5.47 5.34
N THR A 77 -3.63 6.08 5.58
CA THR A 77 -4.09 6.45 6.93
C THR A 77 -4.21 5.22 7.85
N GLY A 78 -4.80 4.14 7.34
CA GLY A 78 -4.87 2.86 8.07
C GLY A 78 -3.48 2.28 8.35
N ALA A 79 -2.58 2.37 7.37
CA ALA A 79 -1.20 1.91 7.52
C ALA A 79 -0.43 2.73 8.58
N PHE A 80 -0.60 4.05 8.66
CA PHE A 80 0.04 4.87 9.70
C PHE A 80 -0.39 4.45 11.12
N ILE A 81 -1.68 4.19 11.32
CA ILE A 81 -2.24 3.73 12.60
C ILE A 81 -1.69 2.33 12.97
N ALA A 82 -1.60 1.44 11.99
CA ALA A 82 -1.00 0.12 12.18
C ALA A 82 0.49 0.21 12.56
N VAL A 83 1.26 1.00 11.80
CA VAL A 83 2.70 1.19 12.00
C VAL A 83 3.01 1.81 13.36
N SER A 84 2.27 2.85 13.79
CA SER A 84 2.52 3.48 15.09
C SER A 84 2.37 2.47 16.24
N ARG A 85 1.41 1.56 16.12
CA ARG A 85 1.18 0.52 17.13
C ARG A 85 2.29 -0.54 17.13
N TYR A 86 2.75 -1.00 15.97
CA TYR A 86 3.82 -2.01 15.91
C TYR A 86 5.19 -1.47 16.26
N ALA A 87 5.45 -0.20 15.96
CA ALA A 87 6.64 0.50 16.43
C ALA A 87 6.63 0.73 17.95
N SER A 88 5.56 0.35 18.66
CA SER A 88 5.32 0.70 20.07
C SER A 88 5.40 2.21 20.33
N ALA A 89 5.06 3.01 19.31
CA ALA A 89 5.01 4.46 19.41
C ALA A 89 3.70 4.92 20.05
N THR A 90 3.67 6.15 20.54
CA THR A 90 2.42 6.77 20.98
C THR A 90 1.44 6.88 19.82
N PRO A 91 0.11 6.90 20.06
CA PRO A 91 -0.86 7.04 18.99
C PRO A 91 -0.62 8.31 18.17
N CYS A 92 -0.73 8.18 16.85
CA CYS A 92 -0.44 9.26 15.92
C CYS A 92 -1.41 10.44 16.12
N PRO A 93 -0.93 11.63 16.51
CA PRO A 93 -1.79 12.80 16.60
C PRO A 93 -2.22 13.27 15.19
N PRO A 94 -3.37 13.95 15.04
CA PRO A 94 -3.87 14.39 13.73
C PRO A 94 -2.89 15.26 12.94
N SER A 95 -2.10 16.08 13.63
CA SER A 95 -1.04 16.94 13.06
C SER A 95 0.06 16.11 12.37
N VAL A 96 0.53 15.02 13.00
CA VAL A 96 1.54 14.12 12.43
C VAL A 96 0.97 13.37 11.23
N MET A 97 -0.29 12.94 11.32
CA MET A 97 -0.97 12.28 10.19
C MET A 97 -1.10 13.22 8.99
N SER A 98 -1.50 14.47 9.22
CA SER A 98 -1.59 15.50 8.17
C SER A 98 -0.23 15.76 7.50
N ARG A 99 0.85 15.85 8.27
CA ARG A 99 2.21 16.02 7.74
C ARG A 99 2.71 14.80 6.97
N GLY A 100 2.42 13.59 7.45
CA GLY A 100 2.75 12.33 6.76
C GLY A 100 2.07 12.24 5.40
N ILE A 101 0.77 12.60 5.35
CA ILE A 101 -0.01 12.71 4.11
C ILE A 101 0.57 13.79 3.18
N GLY A 102 0.97 14.94 3.72
CA GLY A 102 1.63 15.99 2.95
C GLY A 102 2.92 15.52 2.28
N TRP A 103 3.77 14.79 3.01
CA TRP A 103 5.01 14.23 2.46
C TRP A 103 4.76 13.14 1.43
N GLN A 104 3.71 12.33 1.62
CA GLN A 104 3.26 11.38 0.62
C GLN A 104 2.84 12.07 -0.68
N GLY A 105 2.11 13.18 -0.60
CA GLY A 105 1.75 13.99 -1.77
C GLY A 105 2.96 14.54 -2.53
N VAL A 106 3.98 15.03 -1.82
CA VAL A 106 5.26 15.45 -2.43
C VAL A 106 5.94 14.26 -3.12
N GLY A 107 5.92 13.08 -2.50
CA GLY A 107 6.43 11.85 -3.10
C GLY A 107 5.71 11.47 -4.39
N ILE A 108 4.38 11.57 -4.42
CA ILE A 108 3.58 11.31 -5.64
C ILE A 108 3.94 12.30 -6.75
N LEU A 109 4.14 13.58 -6.43
CA LEU A 109 4.58 14.59 -7.39
C LEU A 109 5.95 14.27 -7.99
N LEU A 110 6.91 13.90 -7.14
CA LEU A 110 8.24 13.48 -7.59
C LEU A 110 8.16 12.20 -8.41
N ALA A 111 7.35 11.22 -8.01
CA ALA A 111 7.14 10.00 -8.79
C ALA A 111 6.55 10.30 -10.18
N GLY A 112 5.59 11.22 -10.28
CA GLY A 112 5.07 11.70 -11.57
C GLY A 112 6.15 12.35 -12.43
N LEU A 113 7.02 13.17 -11.83
CA LEU A 113 8.12 13.86 -12.52
C LEU A 113 9.16 12.89 -13.10
N PHE A 114 9.52 11.86 -12.35
CA PHE A 114 10.43 10.79 -12.79
C PHE A 114 9.74 9.70 -13.62
N GLY A 115 8.43 9.81 -13.83
CA GLY A 115 7.68 8.93 -14.72
C GLY A 115 7.39 7.54 -14.16
N THR A 116 7.23 7.43 -12.84
CA THR A 116 6.80 6.20 -12.20
C THR A 116 5.31 5.99 -12.49
N ALA A 117 4.96 4.88 -13.16
CA ALA A 117 3.57 4.56 -13.51
C ALA A 117 2.67 4.34 -12.28
N ASN A 118 3.27 3.98 -11.14
CA ASN A 118 2.58 3.79 -9.87
C ASN A 118 2.94 4.98 -8.95
N GLY A 119 1.93 5.68 -8.43
CA GLY A 119 2.14 6.74 -7.45
C GLY A 119 2.77 6.21 -6.14
N CYS A 120 3.32 7.12 -5.32
CA CYS A 120 3.84 6.75 -4.01
C CYS A 120 2.71 6.51 -3.00
N SER A 121 2.64 5.29 -2.46
CA SER A 121 1.76 4.94 -1.33
C SER A 121 2.57 4.35 -0.17
N VAL A 122 1.99 4.35 1.03
CA VAL A 122 2.61 3.68 2.18
C VAL A 122 2.68 2.18 1.90
N SER A 123 3.88 1.62 1.92
CA SER A 123 4.09 0.20 1.67
C SER A 123 3.55 -0.64 2.83
N VAL A 124 2.38 -1.24 2.61
CA VAL A 124 1.72 -2.15 3.55
C VAL A 124 2.63 -3.32 3.93
N GLU A 125 3.45 -3.79 3.00
CA GLU A 125 4.47 -4.82 3.22
C GLU A 125 5.51 -4.43 4.29
N ASN A 126 5.99 -3.18 4.25
CA ASN A 126 6.97 -2.68 5.20
C ASN A 126 6.34 -2.54 6.59
N ALA A 127 5.05 -2.20 6.67
CA ALA A 127 4.30 -2.21 7.92
C ALA A 127 4.18 -3.64 8.49
N GLY A 128 3.98 -4.64 7.64
CA GLY A 128 4.01 -6.05 8.03
C GLY A 128 5.38 -6.49 8.53
N LEU A 129 6.45 -6.18 7.79
CA LEU A 129 7.81 -6.52 8.19
C LEU A 129 8.20 -5.87 9.52
N LEU A 130 7.75 -4.64 9.78
CA LEU A 130 7.93 -3.97 11.06
C LEU A 130 7.25 -4.75 12.21
N GLY A 131 6.03 -5.24 12.01
CA GLY A 131 5.37 -6.08 13.02
C GLY A 131 6.17 -7.36 13.35
N LEU A 132 6.83 -7.94 12.34
CA LEU A 132 7.63 -9.17 12.49
C LEU A 132 8.96 -8.94 13.17
N THR A 133 9.69 -7.96 12.69
CA THR A 133 11.03 -7.65 13.18
C THR A 133 10.98 -6.91 14.52
N ARG A 134 9.88 -6.22 14.83
CA ARG A 134 9.74 -5.30 15.97
C ARG A 134 10.81 -4.20 16.02
N VAL A 135 11.43 -3.89 14.88
CA VAL A 135 12.47 -2.85 14.78
C VAL A 135 11.88 -1.59 14.15
N GLY A 136 11.33 -0.70 15.00
CA GLY A 136 10.75 0.60 14.59
C GLY A 136 11.75 1.74 14.42
N SER A 137 13.02 1.46 14.09
CA SER A 137 14.06 2.48 14.04
C SER A 137 14.06 3.26 12.71
N ARG A 138 14.01 4.60 12.80
CA ARG A 138 14.08 5.50 11.62
C ARG A 138 15.37 5.33 10.81
N ARG A 139 16.47 4.98 11.46
CA ARG A 139 17.79 4.81 10.81
C ARG A 139 17.78 3.66 9.81
N VAL A 140 17.04 2.58 10.10
CA VAL A 140 16.92 1.43 9.19
C VAL A 140 16.26 1.85 7.89
N VAL A 141 15.18 2.65 7.97
CA VAL A 141 14.48 3.17 6.80
C VAL A 141 15.37 4.14 6.00
N GLN A 142 16.11 5.02 6.66
CA GLN A 142 17.04 5.95 6.00
C GLN A 142 18.17 5.23 5.27
N ILE A 143 18.79 4.24 5.91
CA ILE A 143 19.85 3.42 5.31
C ILE A 143 19.28 2.63 4.13
N SER A 144 18.09 2.04 4.28
CA SER A 144 17.41 1.31 3.20
C SER A 144 17.10 2.22 2.01
N ALA A 145 16.62 3.45 2.23
CA ALA A 145 16.39 4.43 1.17
C ALA A 145 17.70 4.79 0.44
N GLY A 146 18.80 4.97 1.17
CA GLY A 146 20.13 5.19 0.58
C GLY A 146 20.57 4.03 -0.31
N PHE A 147 20.38 2.78 0.14
CA PHE A 147 20.65 1.60 -0.68
C PHE A 147 19.74 1.52 -1.91
N MET A 148 18.46 1.86 -1.80
CA MET A 148 17.54 1.87 -2.94
C MET A 148 17.97 2.89 -4.01
N LEU A 149 18.37 4.10 -3.59
CA LEU A 149 18.92 5.11 -4.51
C LEU A 149 20.21 4.63 -5.19
N PHE A 150 21.12 4.03 -4.41
CA PHE A 150 22.37 3.48 -4.93
C PHE A 150 22.12 2.35 -5.95
N PHE A 151 21.26 1.38 -5.63
CA PHE A 151 20.94 0.28 -6.54
C PHE A 151 20.11 0.72 -7.75
N SER A 152 19.33 1.79 -7.64
CA SER A 152 18.60 2.36 -8.78
C SER A 152 19.54 2.89 -9.86
N ILE A 153 20.74 3.34 -9.51
CA ILE A 153 21.74 3.81 -10.48
C ILE A 153 22.39 2.63 -11.22
N LEU A 154 22.42 1.45 -10.60
CA LEU A 154 23.03 0.26 -11.17
C LEU A 154 22.02 -0.50 -12.03
N GLY A 155 21.94 -0.15 -13.32
CA GLY A 155 20.96 -0.72 -14.26
C GLY A 155 20.96 -2.25 -14.33
N LYS A 156 22.13 -2.88 -14.16
CA LYS A 156 22.25 -4.34 -14.10
C LYS A 156 21.60 -4.97 -12.87
N PHE A 157 21.68 -4.33 -11.71
CA PHE A 157 20.97 -4.81 -10.51
C PHE A 157 19.45 -4.69 -10.73
N GLY A 158 18.98 -3.59 -11.32
CA GLY A 158 17.59 -3.45 -11.74
C GLY A 158 17.14 -4.57 -12.69
N ALA A 159 17.97 -4.93 -13.67
CA ALA A 159 17.71 -6.03 -14.60
C ALA A 159 17.65 -7.40 -13.91
N VAL A 160 18.45 -7.63 -12.87
CA VAL A 160 18.38 -8.86 -12.05
C VAL A 160 17.08 -8.91 -11.24
N PHE A 161 16.62 -7.79 -10.67
CA PHE A 161 15.32 -7.75 -10.00
C PHE A 161 14.16 -7.97 -10.98
N ALA A 162 14.25 -7.41 -12.18
CA ALA A 162 13.26 -7.62 -13.25
C ALA A 162 13.25 -9.05 -13.80
N SER A 163 14.34 -9.81 -13.61
CA SER A 163 14.44 -11.21 -14.03
C SER A 163 13.85 -12.20 -13.03
N ILE A 164 13.44 -11.73 -11.84
CA ILE A 164 12.81 -12.58 -10.83
C ILE A 164 11.44 -13.07 -11.35
N PRO A 165 11.19 -14.39 -11.32
CA PRO A 165 9.90 -14.98 -11.70
C PRO A 165 8.72 -14.39 -10.92
N GLY A 166 7.65 -14.06 -11.64
CA GLY A 166 6.40 -13.55 -11.05
C GLY A 166 5.79 -14.44 -9.95
N PRO A 167 5.82 -15.79 -10.05
CA PRO A 167 5.30 -16.65 -8.99
C PRO A 167 6.03 -16.50 -7.65
N ILE A 168 7.35 -16.24 -7.66
CA ILE A 168 8.13 -16.03 -6.43
C ILE A 168 7.67 -14.76 -5.74
N ILE A 169 7.51 -13.69 -6.53
CA ILE A 169 7.04 -12.39 -6.06
C ILE A 169 5.64 -12.56 -5.46
N ALA A 170 4.71 -13.24 -6.15
CA ALA A 170 3.37 -13.50 -5.66
C ALA A 170 3.35 -14.31 -4.35
N ALA A 171 4.24 -15.30 -4.19
CA ALA A 171 4.35 -16.09 -2.95
C ALA A 171 4.82 -15.23 -1.76
N ILE A 172 5.78 -14.33 -1.98
CA ILE A 172 6.25 -13.38 -0.96
C ILE A 172 5.10 -12.45 -0.55
N TYR A 173 4.38 -11.88 -1.52
CA TYR A 173 3.21 -11.04 -1.25
C TYR A 173 2.13 -11.78 -0.45
N CYS A 174 1.88 -13.06 -0.75
CA CYS A 174 0.91 -13.87 0.01
C CYS A 174 1.27 -13.95 1.50
N LEU A 175 2.55 -14.14 1.83
CA LEU A 175 3.02 -14.16 3.22
C LEU A 175 2.96 -12.78 3.88
N LEU A 176 3.43 -11.74 3.19
CA LEU A 176 3.47 -10.38 3.72
C LEU A 176 2.06 -9.82 3.96
N PHE A 177 1.14 -10.00 3.01
CA PHE A 177 -0.24 -9.57 3.19
C PHE A 177 -0.98 -10.40 4.25
N ALA A 178 -0.73 -11.70 4.37
CA ALA A 178 -1.28 -12.50 5.46
C ALA A 178 -0.81 -11.98 6.83
N TYR A 179 0.47 -11.61 6.93
CA TYR A 179 1.03 -11.05 8.15
C TYR A 179 0.40 -9.71 8.52
N VAL A 180 0.28 -8.80 7.55
CA VAL A 180 -0.41 -7.52 7.74
C VAL A 180 -1.88 -7.75 8.10
N GLY A 181 -2.60 -8.60 7.37
CA GLY A 181 -4.02 -8.86 7.62
C GLY A 181 -4.27 -9.45 9.00
N SER A 182 -3.43 -10.39 9.43
CA SER A 182 -3.49 -10.98 10.77
C SER A 182 -3.13 -9.97 11.85
N MET A 183 -2.01 -9.27 11.71
CA MET A 183 -1.56 -8.32 12.71
C MET A 183 -2.42 -7.05 12.72
N ALA A 184 -2.42 -6.29 11.62
CA ALA A 184 -3.10 -5.01 11.51
C ALA A 184 -4.62 -5.20 11.48
N GLY A 185 -5.14 -6.08 10.63
CA GLY A 185 -6.59 -6.30 10.55
C GLY A 185 -7.14 -6.92 11.84
N VAL A 186 -6.80 -8.18 12.10
CA VAL A 186 -7.38 -8.95 13.23
C VAL A 186 -6.92 -8.40 14.58
N GLY A 187 -5.67 -7.96 14.70
CA GLY A 187 -5.15 -7.41 15.96
C GLY A 187 -5.80 -6.09 16.40
N PHE A 188 -6.47 -5.33 15.51
CA PHE A 188 -7.31 -4.19 15.93
C PHE A 188 -8.71 -4.61 16.40
N LEU A 189 -9.23 -5.74 15.94
CA LEU A 189 -10.54 -6.25 16.36
C LEU A 189 -10.61 -6.60 17.84
N GLN A 190 -9.47 -6.88 18.50
CA GLN A 190 -9.42 -7.14 19.93
C GLN A 190 -9.90 -5.96 20.79
N PHE A 191 -9.89 -4.73 20.24
CA PHE A 191 -10.38 -3.54 20.94
C PHE A 191 -11.88 -3.33 20.77
N CYS A 192 -12.50 -4.06 19.85
CA CYS A 192 -13.93 -4.05 19.65
C CYS A 192 -14.58 -5.18 20.44
N ASN A 193 -15.82 -4.98 20.88
CA ASN A 193 -16.57 -6.06 21.51
C ASN A 193 -17.06 -7.05 20.46
N LEU A 194 -16.30 -8.12 20.24
CA LEU A 194 -16.64 -9.21 19.31
C LEU A 194 -17.79 -10.09 19.79
N ASN A 195 -18.32 -9.92 21.01
CA ASN A 195 -19.51 -10.66 21.46
C ASN A 195 -20.80 -10.02 20.94
N SER A 196 -20.77 -8.74 20.58
CA SER A 196 -21.93 -8.01 20.07
C SER A 196 -22.26 -8.44 18.65
N PHE A 197 -23.54 -8.77 18.39
CA PHE A 197 -24.03 -9.13 17.05
C PHE A 197 -23.74 -8.03 16.03
N ARG A 198 -23.88 -6.76 16.44
CA ARG A 198 -23.58 -5.58 15.63
C ARG A 198 -22.15 -5.61 15.09
N THR A 199 -21.15 -5.79 15.96
CA THR A 199 -19.73 -5.79 15.56
C THR A 199 -19.43 -6.94 14.59
N LYS A 200 -19.96 -8.13 14.87
CA LYS A 200 -19.82 -9.29 13.97
C LYS A 200 -20.45 -9.03 12.60
N PHE A 201 -21.64 -8.44 12.57
CA PHE A 201 -22.35 -8.11 11.33
C PHE A 201 -21.59 -7.06 10.50
N ILE A 202 -21.15 -5.96 11.13
CA ILE A 202 -20.37 -4.91 10.45
C ILE A 202 -19.09 -5.51 9.87
N LEU A 203 -18.35 -6.30 10.66
CA LEU A 203 -17.12 -6.95 10.22
C LEU A 203 -17.36 -7.91 9.05
N GLY A 204 -18.32 -8.82 9.17
CA GLY A 204 -18.60 -9.81 8.14
C GLY A 204 -19.11 -9.19 6.85
N PHE A 205 -20.04 -8.24 6.94
CA PHE A 205 -20.62 -7.57 5.77
C PHE A 205 -19.61 -6.67 5.06
N SER A 206 -18.81 -5.89 5.80
CA SER A 206 -17.78 -5.04 5.19
C SER A 206 -16.68 -5.84 4.49
N LEU A 207 -16.27 -6.98 5.08
CA LEU A 207 -15.32 -7.89 4.44
C LEU A 207 -15.90 -8.50 3.15
N PHE A 208 -17.15 -8.95 3.19
CA PHE A 208 -17.83 -9.50 2.03
C PHE A 208 -17.97 -8.47 0.89
N MET A 209 -18.48 -7.28 1.20
CA MET A 209 -18.63 -6.20 0.20
C MET A 209 -17.28 -5.70 -0.33
N GLY A 210 -16.26 -5.63 0.53
CA GLY A 210 -14.91 -5.24 0.14
C GLY A 210 -14.23 -6.22 -0.82
N ILE A 211 -14.64 -7.49 -0.87
CA ILE A 211 -14.15 -8.47 -1.84
C ILE A 211 -15.08 -8.54 -3.07
N SER A 212 -16.40 -8.59 -2.84
CA SER A 212 -17.40 -8.84 -3.88
C SER A 212 -17.53 -7.68 -4.87
N VAL A 213 -17.66 -6.43 -4.39
CA VAL A 213 -17.90 -5.27 -5.27
C VAL A 213 -16.70 -5.01 -6.20
N PRO A 214 -15.45 -4.93 -5.71
CA PRO A 214 -14.32 -4.73 -6.61
C PRO A 214 -14.10 -5.89 -7.58
N GLN A 215 -14.40 -7.13 -7.17
CA GLN A 215 -14.32 -8.29 -8.06
C GLN A 215 -15.34 -8.17 -9.20
N TYR A 216 -16.57 -7.76 -8.90
CA TYR A 216 -17.59 -7.48 -9.90
C TYR A 216 -17.14 -6.38 -10.89
N PHE A 217 -16.58 -5.27 -10.40
CA PHE A 217 -16.09 -4.20 -11.26
C PHE A 217 -14.94 -4.67 -12.19
N ASN A 218 -14.01 -5.46 -11.67
CA ASN A 218 -12.90 -6.00 -12.45
C ASN A 218 -13.37 -7.01 -13.51
N GLU A 219 -14.24 -7.94 -13.14
CA GLU A 219 -14.75 -8.96 -14.05
C GLU A 219 -15.63 -8.35 -15.14
N TYR A 220 -16.49 -7.39 -14.77
CA TYR A 220 -17.30 -6.64 -15.72
C TYR A 220 -16.42 -5.88 -16.73
N THR A 221 -15.39 -5.17 -16.25
CA THR A 221 -14.44 -4.47 -17.13
C THR A 221 -13.69 -5.43 -18.05
N SER A 222 -13.32 -6.62 -17.56
CA SER A 222 -12.64 -7.65 -18.37
C SER A 222 -13.53 -8.25 -19.46
N VAL A 223 -14.84 -8.34 -19.24
CA VAL A 223 -15.78 -8.97 -20.20
C VAL A 223 -16.36 -7.96 -21.18
N ALA A 224 -16.78 -6.80 -20.68
CA ALA A 224 -17.46 -5.78 -21.48
C ALA A 224 -16.50 -4.76 -22.12
N GLY A 225 -15.25 -4.67 -21.64
CA GLY A 225 -14.27 -3.68 -22.11
C GLY A 225 -14.48 -2.26 -21.58
N PHE A 226 -15.53 -2.03 -20.77
CA PHE A 226 -15.81 -0.79 -20.07
C PHE A 226 -16.27 -1.08 -18.64
N GLY A 227 -16.04 -0.15 -17.72
CA GLY A 227 -16.48 -0.31 -16.33
C GLY A 227 -18.00 -0.26 -16.19
N PRO A 228 -18.56 -0.85 -15.12
CA PRO A 228 -20.02 -0.99 -14.95
C PRO A 228 -20.76 0.37 -14.91
N VAL A 229 -20.07 1.45 -14.54
CA VAL A 229 -20.59 2.81 -14.72
C VAL A 229 -20.19 3.30 -16.10
N HIS A 230 -21.16 3.35 -17.01
CA HIS A 230 -21.00 3.84 -18.38
C HIS A 230 -22.01 4.95 -18.68
N THR A 231 -21.61 6.18 -18.40
CA THR A 231 -22.34 7.41 -18.78
C THR A 231 -21.61 8.14 -19.91
N HIS A 232 -22.26 9.12 -20.54
CA HIS A 232 -21.61 9.99 -21.54
C HIS A 232 -20.43 10.80 -20.99
N ALA A 233 -20.29 10.90 -19.66
CA ALA A 233 -19.18 11.56 -18.99
C ALA A 233 -18.06 10.57 -18.66
N ARG A 234 -17.06 10.46 -19.55
CA ARG A 234 -15.89 9.56 -19.37
C ARG A 234 -15.16 9.78 -18.04
N TRP A 235 -14.91 11.05 -17.69
CA TRP A 235 -14.25 11.44 -16.44
C TRP A 235 -14.99 10.93 -15.18
N PHE A 236 -16.33 10.93 -15.20
CA PHE A 236 -17.14 10.46 -14.09
C PHE A 236 -17.07 8.94 -13.98
N ASN A 237 -17.15 8.25 -15.12
CA ASN A 237 -17.01 6.78 -15.16
C ASN A 237 -15.67 6.34 -14.58
N ASP A 238 -14.57 6.95 -15.02
CA ASP A 238 -13.23 6.57 -14.59
C ASP A 238 -13.02 6.83 -13.08
N MET A 239 -13.50 7.98 -12.58
CA MET A 239 -13.47 8.29 -11.15
C MET A 239 -14.18 7.23 -10.30
N ILE A 240 -15.40 6.87 -10.69
CA ILE A 240 -16.21 5.91 -9.93
C ILE A 240 -15.62 4.50 -10.05
N ASN A 241 -15.24 4.08 -11.25
CA ASN A 241 -14.67 2.74 -11.48
C ASN A 241 -13.37 2.54 -10.70
N VAL A 242 -12.47 3.54 -10.65
CA VAL A 242 -11.22 3.47 -9.88
C VAL A 242 -11.49 3.35 -8.38
N VAL A 243 -12.44 4.11 -7.85
CA VAL A 243 -12.76 4.10 -6.41
C VAL A 243 -13.37 2.76 -5.99
N PHE A 244 -14.32 2.23 -6.75
CA PHE A 244 -14.97 0.95 -6.43
C PHE A 244 -14.15 -0.28 -6.80
N SER A 245 -13.13 -0.14 -7.65
CA SER A 245 -12.13 -1.19 -7.90
C SER A 245 -11.18 -1.41 -6.71
N SER A 246 -11.15 -0.51 -5.72
CA SER A 246 -10.30 -0.67 -4.54
C SER A 246 -10.99 -1.45 -3.43
N LYS A 247 -10.44 -2.64 -3.13
CA LYS A 247 -10.91 -3.54 -2.07
C LYS A 247 -10.87 -2.91 -0.68
N ALA A 248 -9.76 -2.24 -0.36
CA ALA A 248 -9.58 -1.58 0.93
C ALA A 248 -10.57 -0.42 1.11
N PHE A 249 -10.77 0.39 0.07
CA PHE A 249 -11.70 1.53 0.12
C PHE A 249 -13.15 1.07 0.30
N VAL A 250 -13.62 0.13 -0.51
CA VAL A 250 -15.02 -0.34 -0.43
C VAL A 250 -15.31 -1.00 0.91
N GLY A 251 -14.40 -1.86 1.41
CA GLY A 251 -14.53 -2.48 2.72
C GLY A 251 -14.57 -1.44 3.85
N GLY A 252 -13.62 -0.51 3.84
CA GLY A 252 -13.53 0.57 4.84
C GLY A 252 -14.74 1.51 4.82
N ALA A 253 -15.16 1.97 3.63
CA ALA A 253 -16.33 2.82 3.46
C ALA A 253 -17.61 2.12 3.94
N THR A 254 -17.79 0.85 3.59
CA THR A 254 -18.94 0.05 4.04
C THR A 254 -18.95 -0.11 5.56
N ALA A 255 -17.78 -0.39 6.16
CA ALA A 255 -17.66 -0.49 7.62
C ALA A 255 -18.00 0.83 8.32
N LEU A 256 -17.50 1.97 7.81
CA LEU A 256 -17.76 3.30 8.36
C LEU A 256 -19.24 3.70 8.23
N LEU A 257 -19.85 3.41 7.08
CA LEU A 257 -21.27 3.68 6.84
C LEU A 257 -22.14 2.87 7.78
N LEU A 258 -21.88 1.56 7.91
CA LEU A 258 -22.61 0.70 8.82
C LEU A 258 -22.41 1.10 10.29
N ASP A 259 -21.19 1.46 10.69
CA ASP A 259 -20.94 1.89 12.07
C ASP A 259 -21.59 3.24 12.41
N SER A 260 -21.72 4.12 11.41
CA SER A 260 -22.38 5.43 11.56
C SER A 260 -23.90 5.32 11.57
N THR A 261 -24.47 4.35 10.83
CA THR A 261 -25.92 4.20 10.65
C THR A 261 -26.55 3.26 11.68
N LEU A 262 -25.92 2.13 12.02
CA LEU A 262 -26.43 1.23 13.05
C LEU A 262 -26.30 1.87 14.43
N HIS A 263 -27.44 2.14 15.09
CA HIS A 263 -27.59 2.59 16.47
C HIS A 263 -26.56 3.66 16.91
N ARG A 264 -26.76 4.90 16.45
CA ARG A 264 -25.96 6.07 16.83
C ARG A 264 -26.23 6.55 18.26
N HIS A 265 -27.34 6.12 18.85
CA HIS A 265 -27.91 6.72 20.07
C HIS A 265 -27.80 5.87 21.34
N ASP A 266 -27.24 4.67 21.25
CA ASP A 266 -27.16 3.75 22.39
C ASP A 266 -25.80 3.85 23.10
N SER A 267 -25.83 4.00 24.42
CA SER A 267 -24.60 4.17 25.24
C SER A 267 -23.69 2.93 25.21
N THR A 268 -24.29 1.76 24.96
CA THR A 268 -23.64 0.46 24.75
C THR A 268 -22.82 0.44 23.46
N ALA A 269 -23.30 1.08 22.39
CA ALA A 269 -22.60 1.16 21.11
C ALA A 269 -21.25 1.87 21.21
N ARG A 270 -21.12 2.86 22.10
CA ARG A 270 -19.85 3.59 22.30
C ARG A 270 -18.80 2.73 23.01
N LYS A 271 -19.23 1.80 23.88
CA LYS A 271 -18.35 0.80 24.51
C LYS A 271 -17.94 -0.28 23.50
N ASP A 272 -18.85 -0.72 22.65
CA ASP A 272 -18.62 -1.79 21.67
C ASP A 272 -17.63 -1.40 20.55
N ARG A 273 -17.58 -0.11 20.17
CA ARG A 273 -16.66 0.43 19.14
C ARG A 273 -15.19 0.51 19.58
N GLY A 274 -14.87 0.29 20.86
CA GLY A 274 -13.51 0.47 21.39
C GLY A 274 -13.09 1.94 21.56
N HIS A 275 -14.03 2.89 21.43
CA HIS A 275 -13.78 4.33 21.55
C HIS A 275 -13.20 4.73 22.91
N HIS A 276 -13.53 3.97 23.96
CA HIS A 276 -12.99 4.15 25.31
C HIS A 276 -11.47 3.92 25.39
N PHE A 277 -10.92 3.05 24.54
CA PHE A 277 -9.47 2.88 24.45
C PHE A 277 -8.82 4.11 23.82
N TRP A 278 -9.41 4.62 22.73
CA TRP A 278 -8.91 5.80 22.00
C TRP A 278 -9.10 7.12 22.76
N ASP A 279 -10.14 7.26 23.56
CA ASP A 279 -10.41 8.47 24.35
C ASP A 279 -9.26 8.77 25.35
N ARG A 280 -8.54 7.75 25.85
CA ARG A 280 -7.34 7.93 26.71
C ARG A 280 -6.16 8.59 25.99
N PHE A 281 -6.13 8.53 24.66
CA PHE A 281 -5.03 9.07 23.86
C PHE A 281 -5.36 10.43 23.24
N ARG A 282 -6.52 11.01 23.57
CA ARG A 282 -7.00 12.27 22.99
C ARG A 282 -6.29 13.50 23.55
N SER A 283 -5.65 13.41 24.73
CA SER A 283 -4.85 14.48 25.33
C SER A 283 -3.39 14.41 24.85
N PHE A 284 -3.16 14.74 23.58
CA PHE A 284 -1.83 14.64 22.96
C PHE A 284 -0.83 15.71 23.45
N LYS A 285 -1.31 16.83 24.02
CA LYS A 285 -0.48 17.99 24.43
C LYS A 285 0.39 17.76 25.68
N THR A 286 0.18 16.68 26.42
CA THR A 286 0.78 16.49 27.76
C THR A 286 1.88 15.44 27.81
N ASP A 287 2.14 14.68 26.73
CA ASP A 287 3.13 13.60 26.73
C ASP A 287 4.41 13.98 25.96
N PRO A 288 5.51 14.35 26.64
CA PRO A 288 6.77 14.73 26.00
C PRO A 288 7.38 13.58 25.18
N ARG A 289 7.01 12.32 25.44
CA ARG A 289 7.45 11.18 24.61
C ARG A 289 6.93 11.26 23.18
N SER A 290 5.73 11.80 22.97
CA SER A 290 5.15 11.91 21.62
C SER A 290 5.92 12.86 20.73
N GLU A 291 6.49 13.93 21.28
CA GLU A 291 7.29 14.89 20.53
C GLU A 291 8.64 14.28 20.09
N GLU A 292 9.27 13.51 20.97
CA GLU A 292 10.50 12.79 20.65
C GLU A 292 10.27 11.72 19.57
N PHE A 293 9.20 10.93 19.72
CA PHE A 293 8.81 9.85 18.78
C PHE A 293 8.35 10.33 17.40
N TYR A 294 7.92 11.58 17.26
CA TYR A 294 7.48 12.14 15.97
C TYR A 294 8.34 13.30 15.46
N SER A 295 9.49 13.54 16.08
CA SER A 295 10.47 14.50 15.60
C SER A 295 10.94 14.24 14.16
N LEU A 296 10.97 15.27 13.32
CA LEU A 296 11.58 15.19 11.99
C LEU A 296 13.09 15.40 12.04
N PRO A 297 13.85 14.80 11.10
CA PRO A 297 15.27 15.10 10.94
C PRO A 297 15.49 16.58 10.60
N PHE A 298 16.70 17.09 10.90
CA PHE A 298 17.13 18.47 10.61
C PHE A 298 16.27 19.59 11.24
N ASN A 299 15.63 19.35 12.40
CA ASN A 299 14.78 20.35 13.08
C ASN A 299 13.61 20.89 12.24
N LEU A 300 13.17 20.13 11.22
CA LEU A 300 11.96 20.45 10.45
C LEU A 300 10.69 20.52 11.31
N ASN A 301 10.76 20.09 12.57
CA ASN A 301 9.74 20.32 13.61
C ASN A 301 9.38 21.80 13.81
N LYS A 302 10.29 22.72 13.49
CA LYS A 302 10.05 24.16 13.63
C LYS A 302 9.06 24.69 12.59
N PHE A 303 9.05 24.11 11.39
CA PHE A 303 8.16 24.50 10.29
C PHE A 303 6.86 23.71 10.29
N PHE A 304 6.92 22.48 10.78
CA PHE A 304 5.74 21.67 10.98
C PHE A 304 5.79 21.15 12.41
N PRO A 305 5.02 21.72 13.34
CA PRO A 305 5.01 21.22 14.71
C PRO A 305 4.24 19.90 14.80
N SER A 306 4.52 19.11 15.84
CA SER A 306 3.73 17.92 16.18
C SER A 306 2.41 18.27 16.86
N PHE A 307 2.16 19.55 17.16
CA PHE A 307 0.97 20.07 17.83
C PHE A 307 0.52 21.42 17.26
#